data_AF-A0A4Q2RHF5-F1
#
_entry.id   AF-A0A4Q2RHF5-F1
#
_cell.length_a   1.000
_cell.length_b   1.000
_cell.length_c   1.000
_cell.angle_alpha   90.00
_cell.angle_beta   90.00
_cell.angle_gamma   90.00
#
_symmetry.space_group_name_H-M   'P 1'
#
loop_
_entity.id
_entity.type
_entity.pdbx_description
1 polymer ?
#
loop_
_entity_poly.entity_id
_entity_poly.type
_entity_poly.pdbx_seq_one_letter_code
_entity_poly.pdbx_strand_id
1 'polypeptide(L)'
;MNRKFGAVGAAMMTALALAGCAARTPEEYNAGRGALIGGTTGALIGGLATGRPMGALAGAAIGAGSGAVLGAASTPRYAPPPPVDAYGEPPPRACARWGVDAYGERVCLKLAGYRAVPPSNY
;
A
#
# COMPACT_ATOMS: atom_id res chain seq x y z
N MET A 1 -28.28 29.58 -17.14
CA MET A 1 -27.18 28.61 -16.90
C MET A 1 -26.13 29.28 -16.02
N ASN A 2 -26.09 28.91 -14.75
CA ASN A 2 -25.45 29.69 -13.70
C ASN A 2 -23.92 29.55 -13.78
N ARG A 3 -23.24 30.60 -14.30
CA ARG A 3 -21.77 30.68 -14.46
C ARG A 3 -20.98 30.32 -13.19
N LYS A 4 -21.60 30.47 -12.01
CA LYS A 4 -21.04 30.10 -10.71
C LYS A 4 -20.83 28.59 -10.52
N PHE A 5 -21.69 27.74 -11.10
CA PHE A 5 -21.54 26.28 -11.04
C PHE A 5 -20.43 25.79 -11.97
N GLY A 6 -20.22 26.45 -13.11
CA GLY A 6 -19.11 26.14 -14.03
C GLY A 6 -17.73 26.43 -13.41
N ALA A 7 -17.61 27.49 -12.61
CA ALA A 7 -16.37 27.84 -11.94
C ALA A 7 -15.96 26.81 -10.87
N VAL A 8 -16.93 26.27 -10.11
CA VAL A 8 -16.66 25.22 -9.10
C VAL A 8 -16.23 23.92 -9.76
N GLY A 9 -16.88 23.52 -10.86
CA GLY A 9 -16.51 22.31 -11.61
C GLY A 9 -15.12 22.42 -12.24
N ALA A 10 -14.79 23.56 -12.85
CA ALA A 10 -13.48 23.80 -13.45
C ALA A 10 -12.36 23.83 -12.40
N ALA A 11 -12.62 24.42 -11.22
CA ALA A 11 -11.68 24.44 -10.10
C ALA A 11 -11.45 23.03 -9.52
N MET A 12 -12.51 22.21 -9.43
CA MET A 12 -12.38 20.82 -8.99
C MET A 12 -11.55 19.99 -9.98
N MET A 13 -11.80 20.14 -11.29
CA MET A 13 -11.04 19.42 -12.31
C MET A 13 -9.57 19.81 -12.36
N THR A 14 -9.25 21.08 -12.17
CA THR A 14 -7.85 21.55 -12.08
C THR A 14 -7.18 21.09 -10.78
N ALA A 15 -7.89 21.10 -9.65
CA ALA A 15 -7.38 20.57 -8.38
C ALA A 15 -7.14 19.05 -8.43
N LEU A 16 -8.04 18.27 -9.07
CA LEU A 16 -7.85 16.83 -9.26
C LEU A 16 -6.72 16.52 -10.25
N ALA A 17 -6.56 17.31 -11.31
CA ALA A 17 -5.45 17.14 -12.26
C ALA A 17 -4.09 17.48 -11.62
N LEU A 18 -4.02 18.53 -10.78
CA LEU A 18 -2.82 18.85 -10.00
C LEU A 18 -2.55 17.82 -8.91
N ALA A 19 -3.58 17.35 -8.21
CA ALA A 19 -3.46 16.29 -7.20
C ALA A 19 -3.02 14.95 -7.82
N GLY A 20 -3.43 14.65 -9.06
CA GLY A 20 -2.95 13.51 -9.83
C GLY A 20 -1.46 13.61 -10.18
N CYS A 21 -0.94 14.82 -10.40
CA CYS A 21 0.49 15.07 -10.55
C CYS A 21 1.25 15.11 -9.21
N ALA A 22 0.59 15.51 -8.11
CA ALA A 22 1.17 15.61 -6.77
C ALA A 22 1.16 14.30 -5.97
N ALA A 23 0.25 13.36 -6.28
CA ALA A 23 0.12 12.01 -5.68
C ALA A 23 1.28 11.06 -6.02
N ARG A 24 2.49 11.60 -6.06
CA ARG A 24 3.76 10.90 -6.21
C ARG A 24 4.18 10.23 -4.89
N THR A 25 3.54 10.57 -3.77
CA THR A 25 3.78 9.94 -2.46
C THR A 25 2.57 9.07 -2.05
N PRO A 26 2.80 7.92 -1.38
CA PRO A 26 1.72 7.08 -0.87
C PRO A 26 0.89 7.80 0.19
N GLU A 27 1.48 8.76 0.90
CA GLU A 27 0.82 9.62 1.89
C GLU A 27 -0.28 10.48 1.26
N GLU A 28 0.03 11.20 0.18
CA GLU A 28 -0.95 12.02 -0.52
C GLU A 28 -2.04 11.18 -1.20
N TYR A 29 -1.71 10.01 -1.72
CA TYR A 29 -2.70 9.12 -2.32
C TYR A 29 -3.75 8.66 -1.31
N ASN A 30 -3.32 8.24 -0.12
CA ASN A 30 -4.26 7.80 0.91
C ASN A 30 -4.96 8.98 1.59
N ALA A 31 -4.30 10.13 1.72
CA ALA A 31 -4.96 11.37 2.14
C ALA A 31 -6.08 11.76 1.17
N GLY A 32 -5.80 11.80 -0.14
CA GLY A 32 -6.80 12.10 -1.17
C GLY A 32 -7.96 11.10 -1.17
N ARG A 33 -7.67 9.81 -1.01
CA ARG A 33 -8.71 8.77 -0.89
C ARG A 33 -9.58 8.95 0.35
N GLY A 34 -8.97 9.20 1.49
CA GLY A 34 -9.70 9.45 2.73
C GLY A 34 -10.54 10.73 2.63
N ALA A 35 -10.00 11.78 2.03
CA ALA A 35 -10.72 13.02 1.76
C ALA A 35 -11.93 12.83 0.84
N LEU A 36 -11.78 12.01 -0.21
CA LEU A 36 -12.86 11.71 -1.13
C LEU A 36 -13.99 10.92 -0.45
N ILE A 37 -13.64 9.87 0.30
CA ILE A 37 -14.61 9.03 0.99
C ILE A 37 -15.29 9.82 2.11
N GLY A 38 -14.52 10.52 2.95
CA GLY A 38 -15.05 11.32 4.03
C GLY A 38 -15.87 12.52 3.53
N GLY A 39 -15.43 13.18 2.46
CA GLY A 39 -16.13 14.33 1.89
C GLY A 39 -17.44 13.95 1.21
N THR A 40 -17.48 12.85 0.46
CA THR A 40 -18.72 12.37 -0.15
C THR A 40 -19.73 11.91 0.91
N THR A 41 -19.26 11.16 1.91
CA THR A 41 -20.11 10.70 3.02
C THR A 41 -20.63 11.87 3.86
N GLY A 42 -19.75 12.81 4.21
CA GLY A 42 -20.11 14.01 4.95
C GLY A 42 -21.06 14.92 4.17
N ALA A 43 -20.92 15.01 2.84
CA ALA A 43 -21.86 15.73 2.00
C ALA A 43 -23.26 15.12 2.02
N LEU A 44 -23.35 13.80 1.92
CA LEU A 44 -24.63 13.08 1.96
C LEU A 44 -25.30 13.28 3.33
N ILE A 45 -24.58 13.06 4.42
CA ILE A 45 -25.13 13.20 5.77
C ILE A 45 -25.51 14.65 6.06
N GLY A 46 -24.63 15.61 5.77
CA GLY A 46 -24.89 17.02 5.99
C GLY A 46 -26.03 17.58 5.12
N GLY A 47 -26.18 17.06 3.90
CA GLY A 47 -27.28 17.38 3.00
C GLY A 47 -28.61 16.79 3.49
N LEU A 48 -28.62 15.54 3.92
CA LEU A 48 -29.81 14.86 4.44
C LEU A 48 -30.26 15.44 5.80
N ALA A 49 -29.32 15.67 6.71
CA ALA A 49 -29.61 16.15 8.06
C ALA A 49 -30.15 17.59 8.07
N THR A 50 -29.69 18.44 7.15
CA THR A 50 -30.10 19.85 7.11
C THR A 50 -31.13 20.15 6.01
N GLY A 51 -31.30 19.25 5.04
CA GLY A 51 -32.10 19.49 3.83
C GLY A 51 -31.56 20.63 2.94
N ARG A 52 -30.33 21.10 3.18
CA ARG A 52 -29.78 22.31 2.54
C ARG A 52 -28.41 22.04 1.91
N PRO A 53 -28.11 22.66 0.75
CA PRO A 53 -26.83 22.50 0.07
C PRO A 53 -25.65 23.00 0.94
N MET A 54 -25.88 23.96 1.83
CA MET A 54 -24.85 24.42 2.77
C MET A 54 -24.49 23.38 3.84
N GLY A 55 -25.44 22.56 4.30
CA GLY A 55 -25.11 21.47 5.21
C GLY A 55 -24.34 20.37 4.51
N ALA A 56 -24.64 20.10 3.24
CA ALA A 56 -23.84 19.20 2.41
C ALA A 56 -22.40 19.73 2.24
N LEU A 57 -22.22 21.02 1.97
CA LEU A 57 -20.89 21.64 1.86
C LEU A 57 -20.11 21.60 3.18
N ALA A 58 -20.75 21.90 4.30
CA ALA A 58 -20.12 21.86 5.62
C ALA A 58 -19.70 20.43 5.99
N GLY A 59 -20.60 19.47 5.78
CA GLY A 59 -20.31 18.04 6.00
C GLY A 59 -19.22 17.53 5.05
N ALA A 60 -19.22 17.96 3.79
CA ALA A 60 -18.18 17.63 2.83
C ALA A 60 -16.81 18.16 3.26
N ALA A 61 -16.74 19.41 3.71
CA ALA A 61 -15.48 20.02 4.14
C ALA A 61 -14.92 19.34 5.39
N ILE A 62 -15.76 19.07 6.39
CA ILE A 62 -15.35 18.40 7.62
C ILE A 62 -14.93 16.96 7.32
N GLY A 63 -15.76 16.21 6.59
CA GLY A 63 -15.48 14.83 6.23
C GLY A 63 -14.26 14.69 5.34
N ALA A 64 -14.05 15.62 4.40
CA ALA A 64 -12.86 15.63 3.56
C ALA A 64 -11.60 15.96 4.38
N GLY A 65 -11.66 16.94 5.27
CA GLY A 65 -10.52 17.31 6.13
C GLY A 65 -10.12 16.16 7.06
N SER A 66 -11.09 15.59 7.80
CA SER A 66 -10.81 14.47 8.71
C SER A 66 -10.37 13.21 7.96
N GLY A 67 -11.02 12.92 6.83
CA GLY A 67 -10.67 11.80 5.97
C GLY A 67 -9.27 11.94 5.38
N ALA A 68 -8.85 13.15 5.00
CA ALA A 68 -7.50 13.42 4.51
C ALA A 68 -6.44 13.12 5.56
N VAL A 69 -6.64 13.63 6.78
CA VAL A 69 -5.68 13.44 7.88
C VAL A 69 -5.59 11.98 8.27
N LEU A 70 -6.72 11.29 8.43
CA LEU A 70 -6.73 9.86 8.76
C LEU A 70 -6.14 9.02 7.63
N GLY A 71 -6.44 9.36 6.37
CA GLY A 71 -5.87 8.70 5.20
C GLY A 71 -4.35 8.85 5.14
N ALA A 72 -3.83 10.05 5.40
CA ALA A 72 -2.40 10.31 5.51
C ALA A 72 -1.78 9.52 6.68
N ALA A 73 -2.39 9.57 7.87
CA ALA A 73 -1.89 8.89 9.06
C ALA A 73 -1.89 7.36 8.93
N SER A 74 -2.82 6.80 8.14
CA SER A 74 -2.93 5.36 7.89
C SER A 74 -1.91 4.86 6.86
N THR A 75 -1.04 5.72 6.35
CA THR A 75 -0.09 5.32 5.32
C THR A 75 1.02 4.45 5.88
N PRO A 76 1.22 3.25 5.32
CA PRO A 76 2.34 2.41 5.72
C PRO A 76 3.64 3.14 5.42
N ARG A 77 4.41 3.46 6.46
CA ARG A 77 5.82 3.81 6.29
C ARG A 77 6.54 2.50 6.00
N TYR A 78 6.88 2.29 4.73
CA TYR A 78 7.70 1.14 4.35
C TYR A 78 9.04 1.30 5.06
N ALA A 79 9.27 0.49 6.11
CA ALA A 79 10.61 0.35 6.65
C ALA A 79 11.50 -0.21 5.52
N PRO A 80 12.76 0.24 5.40
CA PRO A 80 13.67 -0.38 4.45
C PRO A 80 13.66 -1.90 4.70
N PRO A 81 13.67 -2.72 3.62
CA PRO A 81 13.78 -4.16 3.80
C PRO A 81 14.99 -4.45 4.70
N PRO A 82 14.88 -5.40 5.64
CA PRO A 82 16.02 -5.73 6.48
C PRO A 82 17.19 -6.13 5.58
N PRO A 83 18.44 -5.80 5.96
CA PRO A 83 19.59 -6.07 5.13
C PRO A 83 19.69 -7.58 4.87
N VAL A 84 20.25 -7.97 3.71
CA VAL A 84 20.15 -9.34 3.18
C VAL A 84 20.72 -10.41 4.10
N ASP A 85 21.65 -10.02 4.96
CA ASP A 85 22.26 -10.79 6.04
C ASP A 85 21.26 -11.15 7.15
N ALA A 86 20.18 -10.38 7.33
CA ALA A 86 19.11 -10.67 8.29
C ALA A 86 18.26 -11.90 7.89
N TYR A 87 18.30 -12.33 6.62
CA TYR A 87 17.56 -13.51 6.16
C TYR A 87 18.29 -14.83 6.45
N GLY A 88 19.53 -14.77 6.93
CA GLY A 88 20.37 -15.93 7.14
C GLY A 88 20.79 -16.58 5.82
N GLU A 89 22.01 -17.13 5.79
CA GLU A 89 22.42 -17.98 4.68
C GLU A 89 21.47 -19.19 4.62
N PRO A 90 20.91 -19.57 3.46
CA PRO A 90 20.18 -20.83 3.35
C PRO A 90 21.09 -21.97 3.84
N PRO A 91 20.58 -22.91 4.65
CA PRO A 91 21.41 -24.00 5.17
C PRO A 91 22.07 -24.74 4.01
N PRO A 92 23.36 -25.15 4.14
CA PRO A 92 24.05 -25.86 3.08
C PRO A 92 23.23 -27.08 2.68
N ARG A 93 22.98 -27.21 1.36
CA ARG A 93 22.18 -28.32 0.82
C ARG A 93 22.90 -29.63 1.12
N ALA A 94 22.34 -30.44 2.01
CA ALA A 94 22.87 -31.78 2.26
C ALA A 94 22.81 -32.59 0.95
N CYS A 95 23.82 -33.42 0.70
CA CYS A 95 23.76 -34.31 -0.45
C CYS A 95 22.75 -35.43 -0.18
N ALA A 96 21.65 -35.47 -0.93
CA ALA A 96 20.64 -36.52 -0.82
C ALA A 96 21.11 -37.83 -1.48
N ARG A 97 21.96 -37.74 -2.50
CA ARG A 97 22.50 -38.90 -3.21
C ARG A 97 23.92 -38.66 -3.69
N TRP A 98 24.85 -39.42 -3.11
CA TRP A 98 26.23 -39.52 -3.56
C TRP A 98 26.35 -40.46 -4.76
N GLY A 99 27.27 -40.15 -5.66
CA GLY A 99 27.70 -41.05 -6.72
C GLY A 99 29.18 -40.85 -7.03
N VAL A 100 29.66 -41.63 -7.98
CA VAL A 100 31.03 -41.52 -8.50
C VAL A 100 30.96 -41.05 -9.94
N ASP A 101 31.85 -40.13 -10.31
CA ASP A 101 32.00 -39.73 -11.69
C ASP A 101 32.84 -40.74 -12.49
N ALA A 102 33.08 -40.46 -13.77
CA ALA A 102 33.87 -41.32 -14.65
C ALA A 102 35.36 -41.41 -14.25
N TYR A 103 35.81 -40.55 -13.33
CA TYR A 103 37.18 -40.49 -12.83
C TYR A 103 37.34 -41.13 -11.45
N GLY A 104 36.23 -41.65 -10.87
CA GLY A 104 36.21 -42.31 -9.57
C GLY A 104 36.09 -41.35 -8.39
N GLU A 105 35.84 -40.06 -8.61
CA GLU A 105 35.70 -39.07 -7.55
C GLU A 105 34.27 -39.03 -7.00
N ARG A 106 34.14 -38.83 -5.68
CA ARG A 106 32.81 -38.72 -5.05
C ARG A 106 32.18 -37.38 -5.36
N VAL A 107 31.11 -37.42 -6.14
CA VAL A 107 30.33 -36.24 -6.52
C VAL A 107 28.91 -36.34 -5.98
N CYS A 108 28.33 -35.19 -5.63
CA CYS A 108 26.92 -35.14 -5.24
C CYS A 108 26.03 -35.15 -6.49
N LEU A 109 25.25 -36.21 -6.69
CA LEU A 109 24.36 -36.35 -7.85
C LEU A 109 22.98 -35.71 -7.63
N LYS A 110 22.58 -35.50 -6.37
CA LYS A 110 21.29 -34.88 -6.04
C LYS A 110 21.35 -34.14 -4.71
N LEU A 111 20.99 -32.86 -4.74
CA LEU A 111 20.87 -32.00 -3.56
C LEU A 111 19.56 -32.32 -2.85
N ALA A 112 19.59 -32.47 -1.52
CA ALA A 112 18.39 -32.39 -0.71
C ALA A 112 17.90 -30.95 -0.78
N GLY A 113 16.64 -30.72 -1.14
CA GLY A 113 16.02 -29.40 -1.00
C GLY A 113 15.94 -28.97 0.48
N TYR A 114 15.22 -27.89 0.79
CA TYR A 114 15.01 -27.41 2.17
C TYR A 114 14.11 -28.35 2.97
N ARG A 115 14.57 -29.56 3.26
CA ARG A 115 13.98 -30.44 4.25
C ARG A 115 14.92 -30.37 5.45
N ALA A 116 14.41 -29.87 6.58
CA ALA A 116 15.13 -29.88 7.84
C ALA A 116 15.72 -31.28 8.04
N VAL A 117 17.05 -31.38 7.99
CA VAL A 117 17.75 -32.57 8.43
C VAL A 117 17.53 -32.56 9.94
N PRO A 118 16.73 -33.47 10.52
CA PRO A 118 16.71 -33.57 11.98
C PRO A 118 18.14 -33.83 12.42
N PRO A 119 18.62 -33.22 13.52
CA PRO A 119 19.93 -33.56 14.05
C PRO A 119 19.91 -35.06 14.36
N SER A 120 20.55 -35.86 13.51
CA SER A 120 20.86 -37.24 13.81
C SER A 120 21.91 -37.18 14.91
N ASN A 121 21.44 -37.27 16.15
CA ASN A 121 22.19 -37.95 17.19
C ASN A 121 22.61 -39.32 16.63
N TYR A 122 23.83 -39.74 17.01
CA TYR A 122 24.62 -40.92 16.58
C TYR A 122 25.69 -40.60 15.53
#